data_AF-A0A519T193-F1
#
_entry.id   AF-A0A519T193-F1
#
_cell.length_a   1.000
_cell.length_b   1.000
_cell.length_c   1.000
_cell.angle_alpha   90.00
_cell.angle_beta   90.00
_cell.angle_gamma   90.00
#
_symmetry.space_group_name_H-M   'P 1'
#
loop_
_entity.id
_entity.type
_entity.pdbx_description
1 polymer ?
#
loop_
_entity_poly.entity_id
_entity_poly.type
_entity_poly.pdbx_seq_one_letter_code
_entity_poly.pdbx_strand_id
1 'polypeptide(L)'
;NIQSLNGTAGSSDFAANGVISNYLGYLFTPGQALKGTMNVTSHNFNVNEFMVDPVSEKPTAGAVQKAPAKADGVVPIPKFFDLVLNSKVDNVIYDNLKLTNASGTVAVKNEVASLNNLTFNTLGATFGTTGSYNTQDLAHPKFDLGLNIKNLDFQNAFKAFNTVKALVPLASTVQGVFGTNFSVSGEMGQDMLPKLSTLSGKGLFDIVKASVLQSPVLSQISSLTTLPELKNLQVLNKIVNAQLVNGNLVVQPFDLTIGDVKMTLGGTNSLQGILSYVAAINAPTGKLGNAVSNKLTQLTGVQNIQGTDRVTLGLNIGGNITSPVVKLTSGSLKDQGKAIVTNVVKTKLTSTLLDLANKNRAKNDSTQKATAITQQNAQQQLDLEIQKRKLEAQEKARQAIGKGLNSLFGG
;
A
#
# COMPACT_ATOMS: atom_id res chain seq x y z
N ASN A 1 -42.11 14.02 6.34
CA ASN A 1 -41.60 13.97 4.96
C ASN A 1 -41.18 15.35 4.53
N ILE A 2 -39.92 15.48 4.12
CA ILE A 2 -39.36 16.70 3.53
C ILE A 2 -39.50 16.56 2.02
N GLN A 3 -40.38 17.35 1.42
CA GLN A 3 -40.60 17.33 -0.03
C GLN A 3 -39.44 18.00 -0.77
N SER A 4 -38.96 19.13 -0.27
CA SER A 4 -37.82 19.86 -0.81
C SER A 4 -37.21 20.72 0.29
N LEU A 5 -35.88 20.68 0.42
CA LEU A 5 -35.07 21.55 1.26
C LEU A 5 -33.91 22.04 0.40
N ASN A 6 -33.83 23.34 0.15
CA ASN A 6 -32.73 23.95 -0.59
C ASN A 6 -32.01 24.92 0.33
N GLY A 7 -30.69 24.96 0.25
CA GLY A 7 -29.89 25.86 1.08
C GLY A 7 -28.45 25.94 0.62
N THR A 8 -27.69 26.78 1.31
CA THR A 8 -26.27 26.98 1.10
C THR A 8 -25.55 27.00 2.44
N ALA A 9 -24.36 26.41 2.50
CA ALA A 9 -23.46 26.46 3.64
C ALA A 9 -22.07 26.87 3.13
N GLY A 10 -21.63 28.08 3.49
CA GLY A 10 -20.42 28.66 2.92
C GLY A 10 -20.54 28.87 1.41
N SER A 11 -19.59 28.33 0.64
CA SER A 11 -19.65 28.30 -0.84
C SER A 11 -20.35 27.07 -1.40
N SER A 12 -20.83 26.17 -0.53
CA SER A 12 -21.47 24.91 -0.92
C SER A 12 -22.98 25.07 -1.06
N ASP A 13 -23.55 24.60 -2.17
CA ASP A 13 -25.00 24.49 -2.37
C ASP A 13 -25.49 23.09 -2.04
N PHE A 14 -26.73 22.97 -1.56
CA PHE A 14 -27.38 21.68 -1.38
C PHE A 14 -28.88 21.75 -1.60
N ALA A 15 -29.42 20.69 -2.17
CA ALA A 15 -30.83 20.39 -2.27
C ALA A 15 -31.07 18.98 -1.70
N ALA A 16 -32.11 18.82 -0.89
CA ALA A 16 -32.40 17.56 -0.21
C ALA A 16 -33.90 17.26 -0.13
N ASN A 17 -34.26 15.99 -0.21
CA ASN A 17 -35.60 15.49 0.06
C ASN A 17 -35.54 14.15 0.80
N GLY A 18 -36.62 13.76 1.47
CA GLY A 18 -36.66 12.47 2.16
C GLY A 18 -37.50 12.47 3.43
N VAL A 19 -37.11 11.60 4.36
CA VAL A 19 -37.85 11.36 5.61
C VAL A 19 -36.92 11.57 6.79
N ILE A 20 -37.32 12.50 7.65
CA ILE A 20 -36.72 12.71 8.96
C ILE A 20 -37.75 12.34 10.02
N SER A 21 -37.28 11.71 11.08
CA SER A 21 -38.02 11.26 12.23
C SER A 21 -37.26 11.61 13.51
N ASN A 22 -37.95 11.54 14.65
CA ASN A 22 -37.41 11.91 15.96
C ASN A 22 -36.93 13.37 16.08
N TYR A 23 -37.47 14.30 15.28
CA TYR A 23 -37.09 15.72 15.34
C TYR A 23 -37.53 16.38 16.65
N LEU A 24 -38.70 16.05 17.20
CA LEU A 24 -39.13 16.54 18.52
C LEU A 24 -38.21 16.01 19.64
N GLY A 25 -37.88 14.72 19.58
CA GLY A 25 -36.95 14.10 20.50
C GLY A 25 -35.56 14.76 20.46
N TYR A 26 -35.03 14.95 19.25
CA TYR A 26 -33.76 15.65 19.02
C TYR A 26 -33.74 17.09 19.55
N LEU A 27 -34.84 17.83 19.39
CA LEU A 27 -34.94 19.24 19.83
C LEU A 27 -35.19 19.40 21.33
N PHE A 28 -36.02 18.54 21.93
CA PHE A 28 -36.53 18.73 23.29
C PHE A 28 -35.98 17.72 24.31
N THR A 29 -35.33 16.64 23.87
CA THR A 29 -34.74 15.63 24.78
C THR A 29 -33.23 15.51 24.53
N PRO A 30 -32.39 15.96 25.48
CA PRO A 30 -30.94 15.85 25.36
C PRO A 30 -30.48 14.42 25.07
N GLY A 31 -29.62 14.26 24.06
CA GLY A 31 -29.02 12.98 23.69
C GLY A 31 -29.82 12.11 22.72
N GLN A 32 -31.04 12.51 22.34
CA GLN A 32 -31.79 11.78 21.32
C GLN A 32 -31.32 12.11 19.91
N ALA A 33 -31.11 11.07 19.08
CA ALA A 33 -30.60 11.26 17.73
C ALA A 33 -31.68 11.64 16.72
N LEU A 34 -31.36 12.55 15.80
CA LEU A 34 -32.16 12.81 14.61
C LEU A 34 -32.00 11.64 13.64
N LYS A 35 -33.12 11.01 13.25
CA LYS A 35 -33.10 9.82 12.41
C LYS A 35 -33.69 10.09 11.05
N GLY A 36 -33.10 9.56 9.98
CA GLY A 36 -33.71 9.76 8.66
C GLY A 36 -32.94 9.23 7.48
N THR A 37 -33.61 9.26 6.33
CA THR A 37 -33.01 8.95 5.03
C THR A 37 -33.33 10.10 4.09
N MET A 38 -32.28 10.68 3.50
CA MET A 38 -32.35 11.85 2.64
C MET A 38 -31.63 11.56 1.33
N ASN A 39 -32.18 12.02 0.21
CA ASN A 39 -31.41 12.17 -1.02
C ASN A 39 -30.88 13.60 -1.05
N VAL A 40 -29.58 13.75 -1.29
CA VAL A 40 -28.88 15.03 -1.27
C VAL A 40 -28.22 15.23 -2.62
N THR A 41 -28.49 16.37 -3.25
CA THR A 41 -27.88 16.79 -4.50
C THR A 41 -27.17 18.12 -4.31
N SER A 42 -26.01 18.31 -4.94
CA SER A 42 -25.22 19.55 -4.85
C SER A 42 -24.44 19.77 -6.15
N HIS A 43 -24.31 21.02 -6.59
CA HIS A 43 -23.44 21.34 -7.72
C HIS A 43 -22.00 21.52 -7.25
N ASN A 44 -21.81 22.18 -6.11
CA ASN A 44 -20.51 22.43 -5.49
C ASN A 44 -20.56 22.14 -3.99
N PHE A 45 -19.64 21.30 -3.53
CA PHE A 45 -19.44 21.00 -2.12
C PHE A 45 -17.97 21.16 -1.75
N ASN A 46 -17.67 22.12 -0.89
CA ASN A 46 -16.32 22.39 -0.42
C ASN A 46 -16.12 21.81 0.98
N VAL A 47 -15.45 20.66 1.06
CA VAL A 47 -15.18 19.96 2.33
C VAL A 47 -14.28 20.80 3.23
N ASN A 48 -13.41 21.64 2.65
CA ASN A 48 -12.45 22.44 3.41
C ASN A 48 -13.13 23.47 4.31
N GLU A 49 -14.38 23.84 4.03
CA GLU A 49 -15.17 24.79 4.86
C GLU A 49 -15.72 24.16 6.14
N PHE A 50 -15.74 22.83 6.22
CA PHE A 50 -16.24 22.08 7.37
C PHE A 50 -15.11 21.56 8.26
N MET A 51 -13.86 21.90 7.95
CA MET A 51 -12.71 21.59 8.77
C MET A 51 -12.64 22.57 9.92
N VAL A 52 -12.50 22.06 11.14
CA VAL A 52 -12.35 22.88 12.35
C VAL A 52 -11.08 22.47 13.08
N ASP A 53 -10.39 23.46 13.63
CA ASP A 53 -9.26 23.22 14.51
C ASP A 53 -9.80 22.74 15.89
N PRO A 54 -9.46 21.53 16.36
CA PRO A 54 -9.91 21.07 17.68
C PRO A 54 -9.36 21.90 18.84
N VAL A 55 -8.31 22.72 18.64
CA VAL A 55 -7.81 23.61 19.70
C VAL A 55 -8.67 24.88 19.87
N SER A 56 -9.69 25.06 19.03
CA SER A 56 -10.59 26.21 19.02
C SER A 56 -12.05 25.75 19.22
N GLU A 57 -12.41 25.33 20.43
CA GLU A 57 -13.81 25.00 20.80
C GLU A 57 -14.76 26.20 20.88
N LYS A 58 -14.37 27.40 20.41
CA LYS A 58 -15.25 28.57 20.43
C LYS A 58 -15.63 28.99 19.00
N PRO A 59 -16.90 28.80 18.57
CA PRO A 59 -17.39 29.46 17.38
C PRO A 59 -17.38 30.96 17.63
N THR A 60 -16.50 31.70 16.96
CA THR A 60 -16.62 33.16 16.87
C THR A 60 -17.78 33.48 15.94
N ALA A 61 -18.93 33.80 16.55
CA ALA A 61 -20.04 34.40 15.83
C ALA A 61 -19.56 35.69 15.14
N GLY A 62 -19.57 35.72 13.81
CA GLY A 62 -19.39 36.96 13.03
C GLY A 62 -18.25 37.00 12.00
N ALA A 63 -17.46 35.94 11.81
CA ALA A 63 -16.49 35.90 10.72
C ALA A 63 -17.00 35.04 9.57
N VAL A 64 -17.35 35.69 8.44
CA VAL A 64 -17.38 35.00 7.14
C VAL A 64 -15.92 34.66 6.82
N GLN A 65 -15.41 33.59 7.42
CA GLN A 65 -14.06 33.12 7.15
C GLN A 65 -14.05 32.55 5.74
N LYS A 66 -13.26 33.18 4.86
CA LYS A 66 -12.87 32.63 3.57
C LYS A 66 -12.32 31.22 3.81
N ALA A 67 -12.83 30.24 3.08
CA ALA A 67 -12.38 28.85 3.17
C ALA A 67 -10.84 28.80 3.19
N PRO A 68 -10.21 28.06 4.11
CA PRO A 68 -8.77 27.94 4.13
C PRO A 68 -8.31 27.35 2.78
N ALA A 69 -7.21 27.89 2.25
CA ALA A 69 -6.67 27.46 0.96
C ALA A 69 -6.11 26.01 0.98
N LYS A 70 -6.04 25.40 2.17
CA LYS A 70 -5.53 24.06 2.44
C LYS A 70 -6.33 23.45 3.58
N ALA A 71 -6.42 22.12 3.61
CA ALA A 71 -6.98 21.40 4.76
C ALA A 71 -6.17 21.68 6.04
N ASP A 72 -6.81 22.32 7.03
CA ASP A 72 -6.27 22.60 8.36
C ASP A 72 -7.39 22.41 9.38
N GLY A 73 -7.29 21.38 10.21
CA GLY A 73 -8.35 20.92 11.12
C GLY A 73 -9.04 19.62 10.69
N VAL A 74 -9.82 19.06 11.61
CA VAL A 74 -10.57 17.80 11.44
C VAL A 74 -11.99 18.14 10.99
N VAL A 75 -12.63 17.28 10.18
CA VAL A 75 -14.06 17.43 9.86
C VAL A 75 -14.88 16.68 10.91
N PRO A 76 -15.44 17.33 11.93
CA PRO A 76 -16.17 16.64 12.98
C PRO A 76 -17.47 16.05 12.43
N ILE A 77 -17.70 14.76 12.68
CA ILE A 77 -18.98 14.15 12.37
C ILE A 77 -19.95 14.45 13.52
N PRO A 78 -21.11 15.10 13.25
CA PRO A 78 -21.99 15.57 14.32
C PRO A 78 -22.52 14.47 15.25
N LYS A 79 -22.60 14.80 16.55
CA LYS A 79 -23.25 13.96 17.57
C LYS A 79 -24.77 13.93 17.37
N PHE A 80 -25.39 12.82 17.78
CA PHE A 80 -26.85 12.65 17.79
C PHE A 80 -27.49 12.72 16.39
N PHE A 81 -26.81 12.21 15.37
CA PHE A 81 -27.38 11.93 14.06
C PHE A 81 -27.35 10.42 13.80
N ASP A 82 -28.42 9.90 13.20
CA ASP A 82 -28.54 8.57 12.61
C ASP A 82 -29.19 8.76 11.23
N LEU A 83 -28.41 9.31 10.31
CA LEU A 83 -28.86 9.72 8.99
C LEU A 83 -28.25 8.84 7.91
N VAL A 84 -29.03 8.52 6.88
CA VAL A 84 -28.55 7.91 5.64
C VAL A 84 -28.74 8.92 4.51
N LEU A 85 -27.64 9.36 3.92
CA LEU A 85 -27.62 10.36 2.86
C LEU A 85 -27.26 9.68 1.53
N ASN A 86 -28.20 9.62 0.58
CA ASN A 86 -27.92 9.23 -0.80
C ASN A 86 -27.47 10.48 -1.55
N SER A 87 -26.16 10.62 -1.71
CA SER A 87 -25.54 11.86 -2.17
C SER A 87 -25.16 11.78 -3.65
N LYS A 88 -25.45 12.85 -4.39
CA LYS A 88 -24.95 13.09 -5.74
C LYS A 88 -24.42 14.52 -5.82
N VAL A 89 -23.13 14.69 -6.04
CA VAL A 89 -22.45 15.98 -6.04
C VAL A 89 -21.60 16.14 -7.30
N ASP A 90 -21.83 17.21 -8.05
CA ASP A 90 -21.15 17.40 -9.34
C ASP A 90 -19.68 17.78 -9.16
N ASN A 91 -19.37 18.67 -8.21
CA ASN A 91 -18.01 19.10 -7.88
C ASN A 91 -17.79 19.04 -6.37
N VAL A 92 -16.80 18.28 -5.94
CA VAL A 92 -16.32 18.27 -4.55
C VAL A 92 -14.90 18.83 -4.50
N ILE A 93 -14.65 19.76 -3.60
CA ILE A 93 -13.32 20.30 -3.32
C ILE A 93 -12.87 19.72 -1.99
N TYR A 94 -11.70 19.07 -1.99
CA TYR A 94 -11.07 18.50 -0.81
C TYR A 94 -9.56 18.75 -0.87
N ASP A 95 -9.04 19.49 0.10
CA ASP A 95 -7.69 20.03 0.09
C ASP A 95 -7.35 20.67 -1.27
N ASN A 96 -6.37 20.11 -2.00
CA ASN A 96 -5.97 20.52 -3.34
C ASN A 96 -6.63 19.69 -4.47
N LEU A 97 -7.51 18.76 -4.14
CA LEU A 97 -8.16 17.86 -5.08
C LEU A 97 -9.52 18.40 -5.50
N LYS A 98 -9.75 18.36 -6.81
CA LYS A 98 -11.07 18.52 -7.41
C LYS A 98 -11.61 17.14 -7.78
N LEU A 99 -12.71 16.75 -7.15
CA LEU A 99 -13.43 15.54 -7.45
C LEU A 99 -14.68 15.92 -8.24
N THR A 100 -15.05 15.10 -9.22
CA THR A 100 -16.19 15.35 -10.10
C THR A 100 -17.10 14.14 -10.17
N ASN A 101 -18.40 14.38 -10.32
CA ASN A 101 -19.43 13.34 -10.41
C ASN A 101 -19.37 12.37 -9.20
N ALA A 102 -19.29 12.94 -7.99
CA ALA A 102 -19.30 12.16 -6.77
C ALA A 102 -20.72 11.62 -6.50
N SER A 103 -20.86 10.32 -6.29
CA SER A 103 -22.16 9.68 -6.05
C SER A 103 -21.99 8.50 -5.12
N GLY A 104 -22.86 8.34 -4.12
CA GLY A 104 -22.80 7.23 -3.17
C GLY A 104 -23.69 7.45 -1.96
N THR A 105 -23.62 6.55 -0.99
CA THR A 105 -24.41 6.65 0.24
C THR A 105 -23.48 6.92 1.42
N VAL A 106 -23.77 7.97 2.19
CA VAL A 106 -23.06 8.34 3.41
C VAL A 106 -24.00 8.14 4.59
N ALA A 107 -23.72 7.16 5.45
CA ALA A 107 -24.43 6.99 6.71
C ALA A 107 -23.68 7.70 7.83
N VAL A 108 -24.35 8.56 8.57
CA VAL A 108 -23.79 9.30 9.70
C VAL A 108 -24.43 8.78 10.96
N LYS A 109 -23.62 8.18 11.84
CA LYS A 109 -24.09 7.62 13.10
C LYS A 109 -23.01 7.67 14.17
N ASN A 110 -23.35 8.19 15.35
CA ASN A 110 -22.46 8.19 16.53
C ASN A 110 -21.06 8.74 16.22
N GLU A 111 -20.98 9.89 15.53
CA GLU A 111 -19.70 10.53 15.14
C GLU A 111 -18.86 9.69 14.16
N VAL A 112 -19.49 8.75 13.46
CA VAL A 112 -18.88 7.95 12.40
C VAL A 112 -19.63 8.21 11.09
N ALA A 113 -18.88 8.56 10.04
CA ALA A 113 -19.37 8.60 8.68
C ALA A 113 -18.97 7.31 7.96
N SER A 114 -19.95 6.51 7.55
CA SER A 114 -19.76 5.30 6.75
C SER A 114 -20.07 5.58 5.30
N LEU A 115 -19.07 5.38 4.44
CA LEU A 115 -19.13 5.58 2.99
C LEU A 115 -19.47 4.25 2.33
N ASN A 116 -20.54 4.20 1.55
CA ASN A 116 -20.96 3.03 0.81
C ASN A 116 -21.05 3.37 -0.67
N ASN A 117 -20.35 2.57 -1.48
CA ASN A 117 -20.29 2.66 -2.94
C ASN A 117 -20.08 4.10 -3.46
N LEU A 118 -19.21 4.88 -2.81
CA LEU A 118 -18.93 6.23 -3.23
C LEU A 118 -18.02 6.21 -4.46
N THR A 119 -18.47 6.72 -5.59
CA THR A 119 -17.70 6.83 -6.83
C THR A 119 -17.48 8.27 -7.21
N PHE A 120 -16.32 8.62 -7.75
CA PHE A 120 -16.01 9.96 -8.26
C PHE A 120 -14.86 9.90 -9.26
N ASN A 121 -14.64 10.98 -10.00
CA ASN A 121 -13.50 11.13 -10.91
C ASN A 121 -12.58 12.25 -10.43
N THR A 122 -11.27 11.98 -10.41
CA THR A 122 -10.25 13.00 -10.12
C THR A 122 -8.93 12.60 -10.76
N LEU A 123 -8.05 13.57 -11.05
CA LEU A 123 -6.72 13.33 -11.64
C LEU A 123 -6.73 12.50 -12.95
N GLY A 124 -7.83 12.58 -13.71
CA GLY A 124 -8.04 11.79 -14.94
C GLY A 124 -8.41 10.33 -14.72
N ALA A 125 -8.70 9.92 -13.48
CA ALA A 125 -8.98 8.56 -13.08
C ALA A 125 -10.35 8.42 -12.41
N THR A 126 -10.88 7.19 -12.41
CA THR A 126 -12.12 6.86 -11.71
C THR A 126 -11.80 6.18 -10.39
N PHE A 127 -12.42 6.68 -9.32
CA PHE A 127 -12.29 6.19 -7.97
C PHE A 127 -13.63 5.63 -7.51
N GLY A 128 -13.56 4.51 -6.81
CA GLY A 128 -14.61 3.94 -5.97
C GLY A 128 -14.06 3.79 -4.56
N THR A 129 -14.83 4.16 -3.55
CA THR A 129 -14.44 4.05 -2.16
C THR A 129 -15.59 3.56 -1.29
N THR A 130 -15.25 2.73 -0.32
CA THR A 130 -16.16 2.26 0.73
C THR A 130 -15.41 2.29 2.04
N GLY A 131 -16.05 2.58 3.16
CA GLY A 131 -15.33 2.58 4.42
C GLY A 131 -15.98 3.41 5.52
N SER A 132 -15.17 3.83 6.48
CA SER A 132 -15.61 4.64 7.60
C SER A 132 -14.57 5.68 7.99
N TYR A 133 -15.07 6.77 8.55
CA TYR A 133 -14.31 7.84 9.18
C TYR A 133 -14.93 8.11 10.55
N ASN A 134 -14.15 7.90 11.62
CA ASN A 134 -14.57 7.98 13.01
C ASN A 134 -13.91 9.20 13.67
N THR A 135 -14.74 10.08 14.22
CA THR A 135 -14.30 11.31 14.90
C THR A 135 -14.77 11.35 16.36
N GLN A 136 -15.04 10.21 16.99
CA GLN A 136 -15.37 10.15 18.42
C GLN A 136 -14.22 10.66 19.29
N ASP A 137 -12.99 10.51 18.80
CA ASP A 137 -11.79 11.15 19.31
C ASP A 137 -11.27 12.14 18.25
N LEU A 138 -11.53 13.43 18.43
CA LEU A 138 -11.08 14.48 17.51
C LEU A 138 -9.57 14.69 17.53
N ALA A 139 -8.87 14.28 18.59
CA ALA A 139 -7.41 14.33 18.63
C ALA A 139 -6.79 13.18 17.80
N HIS A 140 -7.50 12.05 17.70
CA HIS A 140 -7.06 10.86 16.97
C HIS A 140 -8.17 10.27 16.07
N PRO A 141 -8.65 11.02 15.05
CA PRO A 141 -9.66 10.51 14.14
C PRO A 141 -9.11 9.29 13.37
N LYS A 142 -9.96 8.29 13.16
CA LYS A 142 -9.58 7.03 12.51
C LYS A 142 -10.34 6.83 11.21
N PHE A 143 -9.69 6.19 10.26
CA PHE A 143 -10.33 5.79 9.01
C PHE A 143 -10.05 4.33 8.68
N ASP A 144 -10.98 3.73 7.94
CA ASP A 144 -10.84 2.44 7.27
C ASP A 144 -11.48 2.58 5.90
N LEU A 145 -10.71 2.47 4.83
CA LEU A 145 -11.14 2.72 3.47
C LEU A 145 -10.71 1.58 2.55
N GLY A 146 -11.66 1.07 1.77
CA GLY A 146 -11.42 0.27 0.56
C GLY A 146 -11.40 1.20 -0.65
N LEU A 147 -10.29 1.24 -1.37
CA LEU A 147 -10.06 2.06 -2.55
C LEU A 147 -10.03 1.19 -3.79
N ASN A 148 -10.90 1.49 -4.75
CA ASN A 148 -10.90 0.92 -6.09
C ASN A 148 -10.59 2.05 -7.09
N ILE A 149 -9.41 2.05 -7.68
CA ILE A 149 -8.97 3.11 -8.59
C ILE A 149 -8.70 2.50 -9.95
N LYS A 150 -9.11 3.19 -11.02
CA LYS A 150 -8.88 2.77 -12.40
C LYS A 150 -8.22 3.89 -13.20
N ASN A 151 -7.20 3.53 -13.98
CA ASN A 151 -6.51 4.39 -14.93
C ASN A 151 -5.85 5.65 -14.32
N LEU A 152 -5.29 5.53 -13.11
CA LEU A 152 -4.57 6.62 -12.49
C LEU A 152 -3.14 6.72 -13.01
N ASP A 153 -2.75 7.91 -13.44
CA ASP A 153 -1.39 8.21 -13.87
C ASP A 153 -0.42 8.27 -12.69
N PHE A 154 0.75 7.62 -12.82
CA PHE A 154 1.76 7.57 -11.75
C PHE A 154 2.28 8.96 -11.35
N GLN A 155 2.49 9.86 -12.30
CA GLN A 155 3.01 11.20 -12.00
C GLN A 155 1.96 12.09 -11.36
N ASN A 156 0.72 12.02 -11.83
CA ASN A 156 -0.40 12.73 -11.21
C ASN A 156 -0.62 12.25 -9.78
N ALA A 157 -0.62 10.92 -9.56
CA ALA A 157 -0.70 10.35 -8.22
C ALA A 157 0.45 10.80 -7.32
N PHE A 158 1.69 10.78 -7.84
CA PHE A 158 2.86 11.23 -7.11
C PHE A 158 2.79 12.71 -6.77
N LYS A 159 2.32 13.59 -7.67
CA LYS A 159 2.21 15.03 -7.40
C LYS A 159 1.13 15.34 -6.36
N ALA A 160 -0.02 14.67 -6.48
CA ALA A 160 -1.22 14.96 -5.70
C ALA A 160 -1.19 14.34 -4.29
N PHE A 161 -0.72 13.09 -4.14
CA PHE A 161 -0.83 12.35 -2.88
C PHE A 161 0.51 12.27 -2.14
N ASN A 162 0.61 12.92 -0.98
CA ASN A 162 1.80 12.85 -0.12
C ASN A 162 2.12 11.42 0.35
N THR A 163 1.08 10.60 0.54
CA THR A 163 1.22 9.17 0.86
C THR A 163 1.95 8.41 -0.25
N VAL A 164 1.66 8.71 -1.52
CA VAL A 164 2.36 8.10 -2.67
C VAL A 164 3.82 8.57 -2.71
N LYS A 165 4.07 9.86 -2.47
CA LYS A 165 5.44 10.41 -2.41
C LYS A 165 6.30 9.70 -1.37
N ALA A 166 5.75 9.48 -0.18
CA ALA A 166 6.47 8.87 0.93
C ALA A 166 6.66 7.36 0.75
N LEU A 167 5.61 6.64 0.36
CA LEU A 167 5.62 5.17 0.31
C LEU A 167 6.21 4.61 -0.98
N VAL A 168 6.04 5.33 -2.10
CA VAL A 168 6.49 4.88 -3.44
C VAL A 168 7.24 6.01 -4.15
N PRO A 169 8.43 6.43 -3.69
CA PRO A 169 9.14 7.54 -4.30
C PRO A 169 9.53 7.30 -5.78
N LEU A 170 9.68 6.03 -6.18
CA LEU A 170 9.96 5.67 -7.57
C LEU A 170 8.85 6.10 -8.53
N ALA A 171 7.62 6.32 -8.05
CA ALA A 171 6.50 6.74 -8.90
C ALA A 171 6.77 8.09 -9.60
N SER A 172 7.72 8.89 -9.09
CA SER A 172 8.20 10.11 -9.76
C SER A 172 8.87 9.88 -11.12
N THR A 173 9.49 8.72 -11.34
CA THR A 173 10.20 8.38 -12.59
C THR A 173 9.47 7.35 -13.45
N VAL A 174 8.28 6.92 -13.01
CA VAL A 174 7.43 5.99 -13.75
C VAL A 174 6.46 6.77 -14.62
N GLN A 175 6.41 6.43 -15.90
CA GLN A 175 5.44 6.96 -16.84
C GLN A 175 4.39 5.90 -17.17
N GLY A 176 3.12 6.24 -17.09
CA GLY A 176 2.03 5.34 -17.43
C GLY A 176 0.91 5.35 -16.40
N VAL A 177 0.04 4.34 -16.47
CA VAL A 177 -1.20 4.27 -15.69
C VAL A 177 -1.34 2.95 -14.95
N PHE A 178 -1.95 3.03 -13.77
CA PHE A 178 -2.26 1.88 -12.93
C PHE A 178 -3.66 1.98 -12.35
N GLY A 179 -4.22 0.83 -12.01
CA GLY A 179 -5.37 0.70 -11.12
C GLY A 179 -4.94 0.16 -9.76
N THR A 180 -5.82 0.22 -8.78
CA THR A 180 -5.60 -0.45 -7.50
C THR A 180 -6.91 -0.91 -6.89
N ASN A 181 -6.84 -2.01 -6.15
CA ASN A 181 -7.88 -2.42 -5.21
C ASN A 181 -7.21 -2.63 -3.86
N PHE A 182 -7.33 -1.64 -2.98
CA PHE A 182 -6.51 -1.53 -1.77
C PHE A 182 -7.36 -1.15 -0.57
N SER A 183 -7.34 -1.97 0.47
CA SER A 183 -7.90 -1.64 1.77
C SER A 183 -6.81 -1.03 2.64
N VAL A 184 -7.07 0.14 3.22
CA VAL A 184 -6.15 0.89 4.06
C VAL A 184 -6.89 1.48 5.25
N SER A 185 -6.31 1.34 6.43
CA SER A 185 -6.79 1.93 7.67
C SER A 185 -5.65 2.62 8.40
N GLY A 186 -6.00 3.57 9.27
CA GLY A 186 -5.03 4.32 10.05
C GLY A 186 -5.66 5.47 10.81
N GLU A 187 -4.80 6.27 11.44
CA GLU A 187 -5.16 7.55 12.02
C GLU A 187 -5.03 8.66 10.98
N MET A 188 -5.93 9.62 11.05
CA MET A 188 -5.86 10.85 10.31
C MET A 188 -5.20 11.92 11.19
N GLY A 189 -4.30 12.70 10.60
CA GLY A 189 -3.69 13.85 11.22
C GLY A 189 -4.67 15.01 11.34
N GLN A 190 -4.25 16.02 12.08
CA GLN A 190 -5.01 17.26 12.27
C GLN A 190 -5.06 18.12 11.00
N ASP A 191 -4.26 17.78 9.98
CA ASP A 191 -4.24 18.35 8.64
C ASP A 191 -5.10 17.54 7.64
N MET A 192 -5.93 16.62 8.13
CA MET A 192 -6.69 15.64 7.34
C MET A 192 -5.81 14.75 6.42
N LEU A 193 -4.50 14.69 6.66
CA LEU A 193 -3.61 13.77 5.98
C LEU A 193 -3.45 12.47 6.78
N PRO A 194 -3.35 11.31 6.11
CA PRO A 194 -3.11 10.07 6.83
C PRO A 194 -1.77 10.07 7.58
N LYS A 195 -1.81 9.73 8.87
CA LYS A 195 -0.60 9.58 9.69
C LYS A 195 0.16 8.33 9.27
N LEU A 196 1.20 8.52 8.45
CA LEU A 196 1.88 7.45 7.73
C LEU A 196 2.33 6.27 8.61
N SER A 197 2.79 6.53 9.83
CA SER A 197 3.25 5.48 10.78
C SER A 197 2.16 4.56 11.30
N THR A 198 0.90 4.93 11.17
CA THR A 198 -0.26 4.15 11.62
C THR A 198 -0.91 3.36 10.48
N LEU A 199 -0.48 3.61 9.23
CA LEU A 199 -1.10 3.00 8.07
C LEU A 199 -0.90 1.49 8.06
N SER A 200 -2.02 0.78 7.95
CA SER A 200 -2.06 -0.65 7.74
C SER A 200 -3.03 -0.94 6.60
N GLY A 201 -2.73 -1.96 5.80
CA GLY A 201 -3.56 -2.21 4.63
C GLY A 201 -3.04 -3.32 3.76
N LYS A 202 -3.86 -3.77 2.83
CA LYS A 202 -3.48 -4.78 1.85
C LYS A 202 -4.27 -4.59 0.57
N GLY A 203 -3.64 -4.95 -0.54
CA GLY A 203 -4.30 -4.86 -1.82
C GLY A 203 -3.38 -5.21 -2.96
N LEU A 204 -3.81 -4.80 -4.13
CA LEU A 204 -3.08 -4.98 -5.38
C LEU A 204 -3.00 -3.67 -6.15
N PHE A 205 -1.91 -3.54 -6.91
CA PHE A 205 -1.76 -2.57 -7.96
C PHE A 205 -1.84 -3.30 -9.30
N ASP A 206 -2.72 -2.83 -10.17
CA ASP A 206 -2.88 -3.33 -11.53
C ASP A 206 -2.16 -2.38 -12.48
N ILE A 207 -0.93 -2.72 -12.85
CA ILE A 207 -0.13 -1.93 -13.78
C ILE A 207 -0.61 -2.24 -15.19
N VAL A 208 -1.42 -1.34 -15.74
CA VAL A 208 -1.88 -1.43 -17.14
C VAL A 208 -0.71 -1.20 -18.08
N LYS A 209 0.01 -0.10 -17.87
CA LYS A 209 1.25 0.22 -18.59
C LYS A 209 2.14 1.10 -17.72
N ALA A 210 3.41 0.72 -17.61
CA ALA A 210 4.43 1.53 -16.96
C ALA A 210 5.75 1.45 -17.72
N SER A 211 6.39 2.59 -17.91
CA SER A 211 7.77 2.72 -18.36
C SER A 211 8.57 3.34 -17.23
N VAL A 212 9.50 2.56 -16.68
CA VAL A 212 10.43 3.03 -15.66
C VAL A 212 11.68 3.50 -16.38
N LEU A 213 11.89 4.81 -16.38
CA LEU A 213 13.03 5.44 -17.05
C LEU A 213 14.03 5.94 -16.00
N GLN A 214 15.33 5.85 -16.32
CA GLN A 214 16.40 6.50 -15.56
C GLN A 214 16.42 6.18 -14.05
N SER A 215 15.93 4.99 -13.65
CA SER A 215 15.97 4.61 -12.24
C SER A 215 17.42 4.35 -11.81
N PRO A 216 17.91 4.96 -10.71
CA PRO A 216 19.24 4.69 -10.17
C PRO A 216 19.41 3.20 -9.80
N VAL A 217 18.36 2.57 -9.27
CA VAL A 217 18.35 1.14 -8.94
C VAL A 217 18.55 0.30 -10.19
N LEU A 218 17.77 0.56 -11.24
CA LEU A 218 17.86 -0.18 -12.51
C LEU A 218 19.20 0.03 -13.21
N SER A 219 19.75 1.25 -13.13
CA SER A 219 21.06 1.57 -13.67
C SER A 219 22.16 0.77 -12.96
N GLN A 220 22.10 0.64 -11.63
CA GLN A 220 23.04 -0.20 -10.88
C GLN A 220 22.86 -1.69 -11.19
N ILE A 221 21.62 -2.18 -11.28
CA ILE A 221 21.34 -3.57 -11.66
C ILE A 221 21.92 -3.86 -13.05
N SER A 222 21.65 -3.00 -14.02
CA SER A 222 22.15 -3.14 -15.39
C SER A 222 23.68 -3.15 -15.43
N SER A 223 24.34 -2.21 -14.75
CA SER A 223 25.81 -2.15 -14.70
C SER A 223 26.42 -3.37 -14.00
N LEU A 224 25.81 -3.85 -12.92
CA LEU A 224 26.30 -5.00 -12.16
C LEU A 224 26.11 -6.32 -12.91
N THR A 225 25.00 -6.47 -13.63
CA THR A 225 24.66 -7.68 -14.38
C THR A 225 25.15 -7.65 -15.82
N THR A 226 25.69 -6.51 -16.28
CA THR A 226 26.09 -6.24 -17.67
C THR A 226 24.95 -6.39 -18.69
N LEU A 227 23.70 -6.24 -18.24
CA LEU A 227 22.49 -6.33 -19.08
C LEU A 227 21.94 -4.93 -19.35
N PRO A 228 22.27 -4.29 -20.49
CA PRO A 228 21.81 -2.93 -20.81
C PRO A 228 20.28 -2.83 -20.94
N GLU A 229 19.61 -3.92 -21.32
CA GLU A 229 18.14 -3.97 -21.44
C GLU A 229 17.42 -3.71 -20.11
N LEU A 230 18.10 -3.89 -18.96
CA LEU A 230 17.51 -3.65 -17.64
C LEU A 230 17.49 -2.17 -17.22
N LYS A 231 18.15 -1.27 -17.97
CA LYS A 231 18.14 0.18 -17.64
C LYS A 231 16.76 0.81 -17.76
N ASN A 232 15.97 0.34 -18.72
CA ASN A 232 14.64 0.84 -19.00
C ASN A 232 13.66 -0.34 -18.95
N LEU A 233 12.74 -0.31 -18.00
CA LEU A 233 11.75 -1.38 -17.87
C LEU A 233 10.42 -0.92 -18.44
N GLN A 234 9.86 -1.73 -19.34
CA GLN A 234 8.46 -1.63 -19.71
C GLN A 234 7.69 -2.75 -19.01
N VAL A 235 6.62 -2.38 -18.34
CA VAL A 235 5.72 -3.27 -17.62
C VAL A 235 4.34 -3.09 -18.22
N LEU A 236 3.75 -4.18 -18.68
CA LEU A 236 2.41 -4.22 -19.25
C LEU A 236 1.59 -5.28 -18.53
N ASN A 237 0.34 -4.97 -18.22
CA ASN A 237 -0.65 -5.87 -17.65
C ASN A 237 -0.10 -6.72 -16.48
N LYS A 238 0.34 -6.05 -15.42
CA LYS A 238 0.99 -6.70 -14.28
C LYS A 238 0.29 -6.37 -12.97
N ILE A 239 -0.14 -7.42 -12.28
CA ILE A 239 -0.65 -7.32 -10.92
C ILE A 239 0.51 -7.43 -9.93
N VAL A 240 0.61 -6.45 -9.03
CA VAL A 240 1.59 -6.40 -7.95
C VAL A 240 0.84 -6.34 -6.62
N ASN A 241 0.95 -7.40 -5.82
CA ASN A 241 0.35 -7.43 -4.49
C ASN A 241 1.21 -6.66 -3.50
N ALA A 242 0.58 -5.87 -2.65
CA ALA A 242 1.27 -5.05 -1.66
C ALA A 242 0.51 -5.00 -0.33
N GLN A 243 1.26 -4.76 0.73
CA GLN A 243 0.75 -4.65 2.08
C GLN A 243 1.40 -3.46 2.78
N LEU A 244 0.61 -2.72 3.57
CA LEU A 244 1.11 -1.72 4.49
C LEU A 244 1.08 -2.30 5.91
N VAL A 245 2.21 -2.18 6.61
CA VAL A 245 2.37 -2.62 7.99
C VAL A 245 3.04 -1.50 8.79
N ASN A 246 2.23 -0.74 9.53
CA ASN A 246 2.63 0.45 10.30
C ASN A 246 3.46 1.43 9.46
N GLY A 247 2.94 1.76 8.28
CA GLY A 247 3.57 2.64 7.31
C GLY A 247 4.69 2.04 6.48
N ASN A 248 5.16 0.81 6.78
CA ASN A 248 6.13 0.14 5.92
C ASN A 248 5.39 -0.53 4.78
N LEU A 249 5.81 -0.25 3.55
CA LEU A 249 5.29 -0.88 2.35
C LEU A 249 6.02 -2.18 2.10
N VAL A 250 5.28 -3.28 2.04
CA VAL A 250 5.76 -4.61 1.66
C VAL A 250 5.22 -4.93 0.28
N VAL A 251 6.12 -5.12 -0.67
CA VAL A 251 5.80 -5.51 -2.05
C VAL A 251 6.04 -7.01 -2.18
N GLN A 252 4.99 -7.75 -2.48
CA GLN A 252 5.06 -9.20 -2.67
C GLN A 252 5.84 -9.53 -3.96
N PRO A 253 6.46 -10.71 -4.04
CA PRO A 253 7.23 -11.09 -5.22
C PRO A 253 6.37 -11.07 -6.48
N PHE A 254 6.88 -10.45 -7.54
CA PHE A 254 6.23 -10.46 -8.85
C PHE A 254 7.26 -10.67 -9.97
N ASP A 255 6.81 -11.25 -11.07
CA ASP A 255 7.66 -11.60 -12.22
C ASP A 255 7.50 -10.59 -13.36
N LEU A 256 8.63 -10.15 -13.90
CA LEU A 256 8.80 -9.31 -15.07
C LEU A 256 9.56 -10.08 -16.16
N THR A 257 9.25 -9.81 -17.42
CA THR A 257 9.96 -10.39 -18.57
C THR A 257 10.37 -9.25 -19.49
N ILE A 258 11.67 -9.18 -19.78
CA ILE A 258 12.31 -8.13 -20.57
C ILE A 258 13.14 -8.82 -21.65
N GLY A 259 12.58 -8.93 -22.86
CA GLY A 259 13.18 -9.73 -23.92
C GLY A 259 13.33 -11.20 -23.49
N ASP A 260 14.56 -11.68 -23.48
CA ASP A 260 14.94 -13.03 -23.04
C ASP A 260 15.36 -13.10 -21.55
N VAL A 261 15.24 -12.00 -20.79
CA VAL A 261 15.56 -11.93 -19.36
C VAL A 261 14.28 -12.01 -18.53
N LYS A 262 14.24 -12.92 -17.56
CA LYS A 262 13.17 -13.01 -16.55
C LYS A 262 13.67 -12.44 -15.23
N MET A 263 12.91 -11.52 -14.64
CA MET A 263 13.24 -10.90 -13.37
C MET A 263 12.12 -11.10 -12.36
N THR A 264 12.41 -11.62 -11.18
CA THR A 264 11.49 -11.63 -10.03
C THR A 264 11.95 -10.58 -9.04
N LEU A 265 11.06 -9.71 -8.56
CA LEU A 265 11.37 -8.64 -7.61
C LEU A 265 10.38 -8.66 -6.44
N GLY A 266 10.87 -8.44 -5.22
CA GLY A 266 10.03 -8.22 -4.04
C GLY A 266 10.83 -7.63 -2.89
N GLY A 267 10.16 -7.07 -1.89
CA GLY A 267 10.87 -6.41 -0.79
C GLY A 267 10.02 -5.46 0.04
N THR A 268 10.71 -4.56 0.74
CA THR A 268 10.09 -3.58 1.63
C THR A 268 10.68 -2.19 1.44
N ASN A 269 9.83 -1.17 1.53
CA ASN A 269 10.23 0.22 1.68
C ASN A 269 9.78 0.72 3.06
N SER A 270 10.68 1.36 3.81
CA SER A 270 10.33 2.01 5.07
C SER A 270 9.84 3.44 4.84
N LEU A 271 9.18 4.02 5.84
CA LEU A 271 8.81 5.44 5.81
C LEU A 271 10.00 6.40 5.68
N GLN A 272 11.19 5.95 6.08
CA GLN A 272 12.44 6.71 5.95
C GLN A 272 13.08 6.56 4.57
N GLY A 273 12.41 5.88 3.63
CA GLY A 273 12.93 5.64 2.27
C GLY A 273 14.06 4.61 2.23
N ILE A 274 14.20 3.77 3.26
CA ILE A 274 15.17 2.69 3.29
C ILE A 274 14.63 1.53 2.47
N LEU A 275 15.43 1.10 1.49
CA LEU A 275 15.10 -0.01 0.62
C LEU A 275 15.64 -1.32 1.20
N SER A 276 14.82 -2.37 1.16
CA SER A 276 15.25 -3.75 1.40
C SER A 276 14.54 -4.66 0.42
N TYR A 277 15.11 -4.76 -0.78
CA TYR A 277 14.56 -5.53 -1.89
C TYR A 277 15.51 -6.66 -2.29
N VAL A 278 14.92 -7.70 -2.86
CA VAL A 278 15.64 -8.81 -3.48
C VAL A 278 15.13 -8.98 -4.89
N ALA A 279 16.05 -9.15 -5.82
CA ALA A 279 15.76 -9.49 -7.20
C ALA A 279 16.43 -10.82 -7.57
N ALA A 280 15.76 -11.63 -8.39
CA ALA A 280 16.37 -12.74 -9.10
C ALA A 280 16.26 -12.48 -10.60
N ILE A 281 17.38 -12.53 -11.31
CA ILE A 281 17.47 -12.26 -12.74
C ILE A 281 17.96 -13.52 -13.42
N ASN A 282 17.10 -14.15 -14.21
CA ASN A 282 17.44 -15.27 -15.06
C ASN A 282 17.71 -14.77 -16.48
N ALA A 283 18.96 -14.89 -16.93
CA ALA A 283 19.43 -14.40 -18.22
C ALA A 283 20.29 -15.46 -18.95
N PRO A 284 20.38 -15.42 -20.29
CA PRO A 284 21.30 -16.28 -21.03
C PRO A 284 22.76 -15.98 -20.68
N THR A 285 23.56 -17.04 -20.53
CA THR A 285 24.97 -16.91 -20.11
C THR A 285 25.80 -16.09 -21.11
N GLY A 286 25.51 -16.21 -22.40
CA GLY A 286 26.19 -15.45 -23.45
C GLY A 286 25.97 -13.93 -23.39
N LYS A 287 24.95 -13.46 -22.66
CA LYS A 287 24.70 -12.03 -22.42
C LYS A 287 25.41 -11.51 -21.16
N LEU A 288 25.91 -12.39 -20.30
CA LEU A 288 26.60 -12.02 -19.08
C LEU A 288 28.08 -11.80 -19.38
N GLY A 289 28.60 -10.62 -19.04
CA GLY A 289 30.00 -10.29 -19.27
C GLY A 289 30.95 -11.09 -18.37
N ASN A 290 32.20 -11.25 -18.84
CA ASN A 290 33.25 -11.98 -18.13
C ASN A 290 33.47 -11.53 -16.67
N ALA A 291 33.26 -10.24 -16.38
CA ALA A 291 33.34 -9.69 -15.03
C ALA A 291 32.28 -10.26 -14.07
N VAL A 292 31.06 -10.50 -14.57
CA VAL A 292 29.98 -11.11 -13.80
C VAL A 292 30.28 -12.57 -13.56
N SER A 293 30.73 -13.29 -14.59
CA SER A 293 31.15 -14.69 -14.48
C SER A 293 32.25 -14.89 -13.44
N ASN A 294 33.29 -14.05 -13.46
CA ASN A 294 34.39 -14.12 -12.49
C ASN A 294 33.93 -13.85 -11.05
N LYS A 295 33.09 -12.82 -10.84
CA LYS A 295 32.50 -12.55 -9.52
C LYS A 295 31.58 -13.68 -9.07
N LEU A 296 30.84 -14.30 -9.99
CA LEU A 296 29.96 -15.41 -9.67
C LEU A 296 30.77 -16.63 -9.26
N THR A 297 31.84 -16.98 -9.99
CA THR A 297 32.79 -18.02 -9.62
C THR A 297 33.41 -17.77 -8.24
N GLN A 298 33.79 -16.52 -7.93
CA GLN A 298 34.31 -16.15 -6.60
C GLN A 298 33.27 -16.31 -5.48
N LEU A 299 32.01 -15.94 -5.73
CA LEU A 299 30.96 -15.96 -4.72
C LEU A 299 30.33 -17.34 -4.50
N THR A 300 30.42 -18.24 -5.49
CA THR A 300 29.71 -19.52 -5.49
C THR A 300 30.63 -20.74 -5.59
N GLY A 301 31.91 -20.54 -5.93
CA GLY A 301 32.89 -21.60 -6.13
C GLY A 301 32.71 -22.40 -7.44
N VAL A 302 31.73 -22.07 -8.29
CA VAL A 302 31.46 -22.80 -9.54
C VAL A 302 32.32 -22.24 -10.67
N GLN A 303 33.30 -23.01 -11.12
CA GLN A 303 34.28 -22.55 -12.12
C GLN A 303 33.77 -22.58 -13.58
N ASN A 304 32.68 -23.31 -13.87
CA ASN A 304 32.20 -23.56 -15.23
C ASN A 304 30.74 -23.17 -15.45
N ILE A 305 30.47 -21.86 -15.46
CA ILE A 305 29.15 -21.30 -15.80
C ILE A 305 28.89 -21.38 -17.33
N GLN A 306 29.95 -21.55 -18.12
CA GLN A 306 29.97 -21.62 -19.59
C GLN A 306 29.18 -22.79 -20.19
N GLY A 307 28.88 -23.85 -19.40
CA GLY A 307 28.15 -25.04 -19.88
C GLY A 307 26.62 -24.96 -19.69
N THR A 308 26.10 -23.88 -19.12
CA THR A 308 24.66 -23.69 -18.93
C THR A 308 24.13 -22.62 -19.88
N ASP A 309 23.01 -22.91 -20.56
CA ASP A 309 22.41 -21.95 -21.50
C ASP A 309 21.95 -20.65 -20.80
N ARG A 310 21.59 -20.74 -19.51
CA ARG A 310 21.05 -19.64 -18.71
C ARG A 310 21.51 -19.71 -17.25
N VAL A 311 21.60 -18.53 -16.62
CA VAL A 311 22.06 -18.34 -15.24
C VAL A 311 21.07 -17.46 -14.48
N THR A 312 20.83 -17.77 -13.20
CA THR A 312 19.99 -16.94 -12.32
C THR A 312 20.82 -16.19 -11.29
N LEU A 313 20.93 -14.87 -11.46
CA LEU A 313 21.62 -13.96 -10.55
C LEU A 313 20.70 -13.49 -9.44
N GLY A 314 21.05 -13.74 -8.19
CA GLY A 314 20.37 -13.15 -7.03
C GLY A 314 21.01 -11.82 -6.66
N LEU A 315 20.21 -10.78 -6.44
CA LEU A 315 20.63 -9.44 -6.07
C LEU A 315 19.94 -8.98 -4.78
N ASN A 316 20.70 -8.38 -3.88
CA ASN A 316 20.19 -7.61 -2.77
C ASN A 316 20.25 -6.13 -3.13
N ILE A 317 19.14 -5.43 -2.94
CA ILE A 317 18.97 -4.00 -3.22
C ILE A 317 18.68 -3.33 -1.88
N GLY A 318 19.66 -2.56 -1.40
CA GLY A 318 19.59 -1.81 -0.15
C GLY A 318 19.83 -0.33 -0.33
N GLY A 319 20.16 0.35 0.76
CA GLY A 319 20.46 1.78 0.78
C GLY A 319 19.21 2.64 0.82
N ASN A 320 19.34 3.89 0.40
CA ASN A 320 18.24 4.84 0.30
C ASN A 320 17.77 4.91 -1.17
N ILE A 321 16.52 5.29 -1.41
CA ILE A 321 16.00 5.49 -2.76
C ILE A 321 16.82 6.47 -3.61
N THR A 322 17.45 7.48 -3.00
CA THR A 322 18.33 8.44 -3.69
C THR A 322 19.75 7.91 -3.92
N SER A 323 20.15 6.89 -3.16
CA SER A 323 21.49 6.30 -3.22
C SER A 323 21.37 4.80 -2.96
N PRO A 324 20.79 4.05 -3.92
CA PRO A 324 20.61 2.63 -3.75
C PRO A 324 21.96 1.93 -3.78
N VAL A 325 22.02 0.75 -3.17
CA VAL A 325 23.21 -0.11 -3.19
C VAL A 325 22.77 -1.49 -3.63
N VAL A 326 23.20 -1.89 -4.83
CA VAL A 326 22.91 -3.22 -5.39
C VAL A 326 24.13 -4.13 -5.24
N LYS A 327 23.93 -5.32 -4.65
CA LYS A 327 24.98 -6.32 -4.44
C LYS A 327 24.53 -7.69 -4.93
N LEU A 328 25.45 -8.45 -5.53
CA LEU A 328 25.24 -9.88 -5.82
C LEU A 328 25.12 -10.68 -4.52
N THR A 329 24.26 -11.69 -4.54
CA THR A 329 24.08 -12.63 -3.43
C THR A 329 24.76 -13.96 -3.74
N SER A 330 25.12 -14.71 -2.70
CA SER A 330 25.70 -16.05 -2.82
C SER A 330 24.72 -17.12 -3.32
N GLY A 331 23.42 -16.83 -3.43
CA GLY A 331 22.37 -17.76 -3.90
C GLY A 331 22.27 -17.90 -5.43
N SER A 332 23.26 -17.43 -6.19
CA SER A 332 23.13 -17.08 -7.61
C SER A 332 23.37 -18.22 -8.62
N LEU A 333 23.18 -19.51 -8.29
CA LEU A 333 23.61 -20.60 -9.19
C LEU A 333 22.87 -21.96 -9.16
N LYS A 334 21.76 -22.13 -8.45
CA LYS A 334 20.98 -23.39 -8.53
C LYS A 334 19.53 -23.07 -8.89
N ASP A 335 18.88 -23.94 -9.67
CA ASP A 335 17.51 -23.87 -10.22
C ASP A 335 16.39 -23.64 -9.17
N GLN A 336 16.50 -22.58 -8.38
CA GLN A 336 15.72 -22.27 -7.19
C GLN A 336 15.53 -20.75 -7.02
N GLY A 337 15.83 -19.92 -8.03
CA GLY A 337 15.75 -18.46 -7.93
C GLY A 337 14.39 -17.94 -7.44
N LYS A 338 13.29 -18.57 -7.87
CA LYS A 338 11.93 -18.25 -7.39
C LYS A 338 11.71 -18.63 -5.93
N ALA A 339 12.28 -19.75 -5.47
CA ALA A 339 12.22 -20.20 -4.08
C ALA A 339 13.07 -19.30 -3.16
N ILE A 340 14.24 -18.84 -3.62
CA ILE A 340 15.10 -17.92 -2.87
C ILE A 340 14.42 -16.55 -2.70
N VAL A 341 13.86 -15.97 -3.76
CA VAL A 341 13.14 -14.68 -3.64
C VAL A 341 11.88 -14.83 -2.78
N THR A 342 11.12 -15.91 -2.96
CA THR A 342 9.94 -16.21 -2.13
C THR A 342 10.35 -16.39 -0.66
N ASN A 343 11.46 -17.06 -0.37
CA ASN A 343 11.94 -17.27 0.98
C ASN A 343 12.46 -15.98 1.61
N VAL A 344 13.22 -15.14 0.91
CA VAL A 344 13.70 -13.87 1.49
C VAL A 344 12.55 -12.90 1.72
N VAL A 345 11.58 -12.81 0.80
CA VAL A 345 10.40 -11.96 1.02
C VAL A 345 9.52 -12.51 2.15
N LYS A 346 9.37 -13.83 2.28
CA LYS A 346 8.72 -14.45 3.46
C LYS A 346 9.49 -14.17 4.75
N THR A 347 10.80 -14.38 4.79
CA THR A 347 11.64 -14.12 5.98
C THR A 347 11.62 -12.65 6.35
N LYS A 348 11.65 -11.73 5.37
CA LYS A 348 11.61 -10.30 5.63
C LYS A 348 10.22 -9.86 6.11
N LEU A 349 9.15 -10.33 5.48
CA LEU A 349 7.77 -10.17 5.97
C LEU A 349 7.63 -10.68 7.41
N THR A 350 8.13 -11.89 7.70
CA THR A 350 8.15 -12.46 9.06
C THR A 350 8.99 -11.62 10.02
N SER A 351 10.16 -11.10 9.61
CA SER A 351 10.99 -10.23 10.45
C SER A 351 10.32 -8.88 10.75
N THR A 352 9.63 -8.28 9.77
CA THR A 352 8.88 -7.04 9.95
C THR A 352 7.65 -7.25 10.84
N LEU A 353 6.99 -8.40 10.72
CA LEU A 353 5.92 -8.81 11.64
C LEU A 353 6.44 -9.14 13.06
N LEU A 354 7.65 -9.69 13.18
CA LEU A 354 8.28 -10.03 14.45
C LEU A 354 8.82 -8.79 15.19
N ASP A 355 9.45 -7.86 14.47
CA ASP A 355 9.85 -6.55 14.99
C ASP A 355 8.64 -5.76 15.47
N LEU A 356 7.50 -5.91 14.79
CA LEU A 356 6.22 -5.37 15.23
C LEU A 356 5.73 -6.04 16.52
N ALA A 357 5.77 -7.36 16.60
CA ALA A 357 5.41 -8.09 17.82
C ALA A 357 6.30 -7.65 19.00
N ASN A 358 7.59 -7.44 18.78
CA ASN A 358 8.55 -7.00 19.80
C ASN A 358 8.38 -5.52 20.19
N LYS A 359 8.11 -4.61 19.23
CA LYS A 359 7.77 -3.20 19.54
C LYS A 359 6.43 -3.06 20.27
N ASN A 360 5.46 -3.92 19.94
CA ASN A 360 4.19 -3.97 20.67
C ASN A 360 4.35 -4.61 22.07
N ARG A 361 5.26 -5.56 22.25
CA ARG A 361 5.66 -6.07 23.59
C ARG A 361 6.34 -5.00 24.44
N ALA A 362 7.13 -4.10 23.84
CA ALA A 362 7.75 -2.98 24.54
C ALA A 362 6.75 -1.86 24.90
N LYS A 363 5.53 -1.87 24.34
CA LYS A 363 4.45 -0.91 24.66
C LYS A 363 3.31 -1.50 25.51
N ASN A 364 3.11 -2.81 25.49
CA ASN A 364 1.99 -3.47 26.17
C ASN A 364 2.51 -4.55 27.14
N ASP A 365 3.05 -4.10 28.27
CA ASP A 365 3.07 -4.91 29.48
C ASP A 365 1.76 -4.67 30.24
N SER A 366 0.69 -5.35 29.79
CA SER A 366 -0.52 -5.68 30.57
C SER A 366 -1.33 -6.74 29.82
N THR A 367 -0.95 -7.99 30.06
CA THR A 367 -1.80 -9.19 30.25
C THR A 367 -3.23 -9.20 29.65
N GLN A 368 -3.40 -9.99 28.57
CA GLN A 368 -4.41 -11.09 28.41
C GLN A 368 -4.66 -11.53 26.95
N LYS A 369 -4.04 -10.90 25.94
CA LYS A 369 -4.04 -11.39 24.52
C LYS A 369 -2.82 -12.24 24.13
N ALA A 370 -2.03 -12.69 25.11
CA ALA A 370 -0.76 -13.39 24.87
C ALA A 370 -0.94 -14.87 24.49
N THR A 371 -2.01 -15.55 24.93
CA THR A 371 -2.10 -17.01 24.82
C THR A 371 -2.50 -17.50 23.43
N ALA A 372 -3.41 -16.80 22.74
CA ALA A 372 -3.87 -17.18 21.40
C ALA A 372 -2.80 -16.96 20.30
N ILE A 373 -2.04 -15.86 20.40
CA ILE A 373 -0.94 -15.55 19.47
C ILE A 373 0.26 -16.46 19.73
N THR A 374 0.51 -16.86 20.98
CA THR A 374 1.62 -17.79 21.32
C THR A 374 1.37 -19.19 20.77
N GLN A 375 0.14 -19.70 20.82
CA GLN A 375 -0.18 -21.03 20.27
C GLN A 375 -0.13 -21.04 18.74
N GLN A 376 -0.64 -20.01 18.07
CA GLN A 376 -0.57 -19.91 16.60
C GLN A 376 0.87 -19.74 16.10
N ASN A 377 1.70 -18.95 16.80
CA ASN A 377 3.11 -18.75 16.45
C ASN A 377 3.97 -19.98 16.77
N ALA A 378 3.70 -20.71 17.85
CA ALA A 378 4.40 -21.96 18.17
C ALA A 378 4.08 -23.05 17.15
N GLN A 379 2.81 -23.15 16.71
CA GLN A 379 2.40 -24.10 15.66
C GLN A 379 3.05 -23.76 14.32
N GLN A 380 3.09 -22.48 13.94
CA GLN A 380 3.75 -22.03 12.71
C GLN A 380 5.28 -22.20 12.75
N GLN A 381 5.92 -21.98 13.90
CA GLN A 381 7.34 -22.25 14.10
C GLN A 381 7.65 -23.75 14.01
N LEU A 382 6.80 -24.60 14.60
CA LEU A 382 6.94 -26.05 14.53
C LEU A 382 6.78 -26.55 13.09
N ASP A 383 5.79 -26.03 12.34
CA ASP A 383 5.57 -26.38 10.94
C ASP A 383 6.75 -25.94 10.03
N LEU A 384 7.32 -24.76 10.29
CA LEU A 384 8.52 -24.26 9.60
C LEU A 384 9.76 -25.09 9.91
N GLU A 385 9.96 -25.49 11.16
CA GLU A 385 11.08 -26.34 11.59
C GLU A 385 10.96 -27.76 11.00
N ILE A 386 9.74 -28.30 10.95
CA ILE A 386 9.44 -29.60 10.32
C ILE A 386 9.68 -29.55 8.81
N GLN A 387 9.28 -28.47 8.13
CA GLN A 387 9.55 -28.31 6.69
C GLN A 387 11.05 -28.15 6.41
N LYS A 388 11.77 -27.36 7.20
CA LYS A 388 13.22 -27.20 7.09
C LYS A 388 13.95 -28.52 7.29
N ARG A 389 13.60 -29.28 8.34
CA ARG A 389 14.18 -30.61 8.60
C ARG A 389 13.86 -31.63 7.51
N LYS A 390 12.65 -31.60 6.93
CA LYS A 390 12.28 -32.46 5.79
C LYS A 390 13.11 -32.15 4.55
N LEU A 391 13.33 -30.87 4.25
CA LEU A 391 14.16 -30.43 3.13
C LEU A 391 15.63 -30.80 3.33
N GLU A 392 16.19 -30.55 4.52
CA GLU A 392 17.56 -30.96 4.86
C GLU A 392 17.74 -32.49 4.83
N ALA A 393 16.73 -33.25 5.26
CA ALA A 393 16.74 -34.71 5.18
C ALA A 393 16.64 -35.22 3.74
N GLN A 394 15.81 -34.60 2.89
CA GLN A 394 15.74 -34.89 1.46
C GLN A 394 17.05 -34.57 0.74
N GLU A 395 17.71 -33.48 1.13
CA GLU A 395 18.98 -33.06 0.53
C GLU A 395 20.12 -33.99 0.95
N LYS A 396 20.17 -34.41 2.22
CA LYS A 396 21.08 -35.47 2.68
C LYS A 396 20.81 -36.82 2.01
N ALA A 397 19.55 -37.20 1.85
CA ALA A 397 19.16 -38.43 1.16
C ALA A 397 19.57 -38.40 -0.33
N ARG A 398 19.37 -37.28 -1.03
CA ARG A 398 19.85 -37.11 -2.42
C ARG A 398 21.37 -37.12 -2.53
N GLN A 399 22.08 -36.53 -1.57
CA GLN A 399 23.54 -36.58 -1.54
C GLN A 399 24.08 -37.99 -1.27
N ALA A 400 23.42 -38.77 -0.41
CA ALA A 400 23.77 -40.17 -0.15
C ALA A 400 23.49 -41.05 -1.39
N ILE A 401 22.37 -40.85 -2.07
CA ILE A 401 22.01 -41.57 -3.31
C ILE A 401 22.98 -41.20 -4.45
N GLY A 402 23.34 -39.92 -4.59
CA GLY A 402 24.32 -39.47 -5.59
C GLY A 402 25.73 -40.00 -5.35
N LYS A 403 26.17 -40.12 -4.09
CA LYS A 403 27.46 -40.73 -3.73
C LYS A 403 27.47 -42.25 -3.95
N GLY A 404 26.35 -42.94 -3.67
CA GLY A 404 26.21 -44.39 -3.90
C GLY A 404 26.13 -44.77 -5.37
N LEU A 405 25.51 -43.93 -6.23
CA LEU A 405 25.46 -44.14 -7.67
C LEU A 405 26.83 -43.92 -8.34
N ASN A 406 27.62 -42.93 -7.89
CA ASN A 406 28.98 -42.73 -8.40
C ASN A 406 29.96 -43.85 -8.01
N SER A 407 29.72 -44.58 -6.91
CA SER A 407 30.53 -45.75 -6.54
C SER A 407 30.12 -47.05 -7.24
N LEU A 408 28.93 -47.10 -7.86
CA LEU A 408 28.42 -48.28 -8.56
C LEU A 408 28.65 -48.26 -10.08
N PHE A 409 28.90 -47.08 -10.66
CA PHE A 409 29.08 -46.90 -12.11
C PHE A 409 30.37 -46.18 -12.51
N GLY A 410 31.27 -45.91 -11.55
CA GLY A 410 32.60 -45.35 -11.79
C GLY A 410 33.69 -46.39 -11.57
N GLY A 411 33.94 -47.21 -12.60
CA GLY A 411 35.07 -48.12 -12.75
C GLY A 411 35.49 -48.13 -14.21
#